data_AF-A0A6A3C4Z6-F1
#
_entry.id   AF-A0A6A3C4Z6-F1
#
_cell.length_a   1.000
_cell.length_b   1.000
_cell.length_c   1.000
_cell.angle_alpha   90.00
_cell.angle_beta   90.00
_cell.angle_gamma   90.00
#
_symmetry.space_group_name_H-M   'P 1'
#
loop_
_entity.id
_entity.type
_entity.pdbx_description
1 polymer ?
#
loop_
_entity_poly.entity_id
_entity_poly.type
_entity_poly.pdbx_seq_one_letter_code
_entity_poly.pdbx_strand_id
1 'polypeptide(L)'
;MDTAEISKAKPVSLTQEADKSWDDELQQLVQTLLKEEGWFRGTSLYLYQGCWFSAAPAGGLKAVISFQRHFQALIPMLSSPLPKMRHYLAQGLDFLHLASRDNPMKLLFLRYEDLKEDIVSQVKQLAMFLGVPFTEEEEEEKQGVVKEIAKICSFDYLKELEVNRKGIDEAFGIPHENYFRKGEVGDWRNYLTPTIIGYLEKLMQEELGNSGFAFKLSSKTSKV
;
A
#
# COMPACT_ATOMS: atom_id res chain seq x y z
N MET A 1 21.26 8.04 -15.67
CA MET A 1 21.04 8.81 -14.44
C MET A 1 21.45 7.90 -13.30
N ASP A 2 22.54 8.23 -12.62
CA ASP A 2 23.28 7.30 -11.75
C ASP A 2 22.53 7.11 -10.41
N THR A 3 22.17 5.88 -10.06
CA THR A 3 21.40 5.53 -8.84
C THR A 3 22.16 5.76 -7.54
N ALA A 4 23.41 6.24 -7.62
CA ALA A 4 24.31 6.46 -6.49
C ALA A 4 24.14 7.82 -5.79
N GLU A 5 23.41 8.79 -6.36
CA GLU A 5 23.31 10.14 -5.75
C GLU A 5 22.13 10.34 -4.78
N ILE A 6 21.09 9.50 -4.85
CA ILE A 6 19.92 9.61 -3.94
C ILE A 6 20.27 9.15 -2.50
N SER A 7 21.34 8.39 -2.31
CA SER A 7 21.74 7.84 -1.00
C SER A 7 22.54 8.82 -0.10
N LYS A 8 22.79 10.06 -0.52
CA LYS A 8 23.60 11.04 0.22
C LYS A 8 22.82 12.05 1.07
N ALA A 9 21.50 12.01 1.07
CA ALA A 9 20.72 12.82 2.00
C ALA A 9 20.90 12.27 3.43
N LYS A 10 21.85 12.86 4.16
CA LYS A 10 22.03 12.60 5.59
C LYS A 10 20.72 12.96 6.31
N PRO A 11 20.09 12.05 7.06
CA PRO A 11 18.95 12.41 7.87
C PRO A 11 19.38 13.52 8.83
N VAL A 12 18.59 14.60 8.89
CA VAL A 12 18.74 15.62 9.92
C VAL A 12 18.56 14.91 11.26
N SER A 13 19.66 14.72 11.99
CA SER A 13 19.63 14.09 13.30
C SER A 13 18.90 15.03 14.26
N LEU A 14 17.68 14.66 14.65
CA LEU A 14 17.05 15.22 15.84
C LEU A 14 17.96 14.91 17.04
N THR A 15 18.11 15.86 17.96
CA THR A 15 18.94 15.67 19.15
C THR A 15 18.34 14.55 20.00
N GLN A 16 19.19 13.72 20.62
CA GLN A 16 18.77 12.57 21.45
C GLN A 16 17.77 12.96 22.56
N GLU A 17 17.80 14.21 23.03
CA GLU A 17 16.87 14.75 24.01
C GLU A 17 15.47 15.02 23.42
N ALA A 18 15.39 15.50 22.17
CA ALA A 18 14.12 15.70 21.47
C ALA A 18 13.45 14.35 21.16
N ASP A 19 14.24 13.35 20.75
CA ASP A 19 13.74 11.99 20.52
C ASP A 19 13.21 11.34 21.82
N LYS A 20 13.94 11.51 22.93
CA LYS A 20 13.53 10.97 24.23
C LYS A 20 12.26 11.63 24.79
N SER A 21 12.16 12.96 24.71
CA SER A 21 10.98 13.71 25.15
C SER A 21 9.72 13.29 24.37
N TRP A 22 9.90 12.98 23.10
CA TRP A 22 8.80 12.61 22.21
C TRP A 22 8.36 11.16 22.39
N ASP A 23 9.29 10.26 22.71
CA ASP A 23 8.96 8.89 23.11
C ASP A 23 8.11 8.87 24.38
N ASP A 24 8.41 9.75 25.35
CA ASP A 24 7.60 9.90 26.56
C ASP A 24 6.17 10.39 26.27
N GLU A 25 5.99 11.36 25.37
CA GLU A 25 4.66 11.82 24.93
C GLU A 25 3.86 10.70 24.26
N LEU A 26 4.50 9.92 23.38
CA LEU A 26 3.84 8.82 22.70
C LEU A 26 3.44 7.72 23.69
N GLN A 27 4.29 7.41 24.66
CA GLN A 27 3.93 6.47 25.73
C GLN A 27 2.71 6.95 26.51
N GLN A 28 2.64 8.24 26.87
CA GLN A 28 1.46 8.80 27.54
C GLN A 28 0.20 8.70 26.67
N LEU A 29 0.29 9.04 25.38
CA LEU A 29 -0.84 8.92 24.46
C LEU A 29 -1.32 7.47 24.36
N VAL A 30 -0.40 6.51 24.19
CA VAL A 30 -0.70 5.09 24.06
C VAL A 30 -1.48 4.55 25.27
N GLN A 31 -1.23 5.05 26.48
CA GLN A 31 -2.00 4.69 27.68
C GLN A 31 -3.47 5.15 27.63
N THR A 32 -3.80 6.16 26.81
CA THR A 32 -5.16 6.69 26.69
C THR A 32 -5.97 6.04 25.57
N LEU A 33 -5.33 5.32 24.66
CA LEU A 33 -5.98 4.72 23.50
C LEU A 33 -6.64 3.39 23.85
N LEU A 34 -7.75 3.08 23.17
CA LEU A 34 -8.36 1.75 23.25
C LEU A 34 -7.35 0.73 22.73
N LYS A 35 -7.19 -0.36 23.48
CA LYS A 35 -6.19 -1.39 23.25
C LYS A 35 -6.84 -2.77 23.11
N GLU A 36 -6.39 -3.53 22.13
CA GLU A 36 -6.80 -4.93 21.89
C GLU A 36 -5.57 -5.85 21.76
N GLU A 37 -5.78 -7.16 21.90
CA GLU A 37 -4.73 -8.15 21.67
C GLU A 37 -4.32 -8.15 20.18
N GLY A 38 -3.01 -8.12 19.93
CA GLY A 38 -2.47 -8.15 18.58
C GLY A 38 -2.43 -9.56 17.98
N TRP A 39 -2.12 -9.64 16.69
CA TRP A 39 -2.06 -10.91 15.97
C TRP A 39 -0.89 -11.81 16.40
N PHE A 40 0.15 -11.23 16.98
CA PHE A 40 1.26 -11.97 17.57
C PHE A 40 1.12 -11.99 19.09
N ARG A 41 1.35 -13.15 19.70
CA ARG A 41 1.30 -13.30 21.16
C ARG A 41 2.15 -12.23 21.84
N GLY A 42 1.53 -11.50 22.78
CA GLY A 42 2.20 -10.45 23.55
C GLY A 42 2.31 -9.10 22.84
N THR A 43 1.73 -8.96 21.63
CA THR A 43 1.60 -7.66 20.95
C THR A 43 0.23 -7.04 21.21
N SER A 44 0.11 -5.74 20.97
CA SER A 44 -1.13 -5.00 21.21
C SER A 44 -1.40 -4.05 20.06
N LEU A 45 -2.68 -3.92 19.73
CA LEU A 45 -3.19 -2.95 18.76
C LEU A 45 -3.83 -1.78 19.50
N TYR A 46 -3.60 -0.57 19.00
CA TYR A 46 -4.12 0.68 19.58
C TYR A 46 -4.99 1.39 18.55
N LEU A 47 -6.19 1.79 18.96
CA LEU A 47 -7.13 2.49 18.10
C LEU A 47 -6.78 3.99 18.10
N TYR A 48 -6.23 4.49 16.99
CA TYR A 48 -5.91 5.91 16.81
C TYR A 48 -6.60 6.47 15.57
N GLN A 49 -7.37 7.56 15.75
CA GLN A 49 -8.20 8.16 14.70
C GLN A 49 -9.05 7.13 13.95
N GLY A 50 -9.39 6.03 14.65
CA GLY A 50 -10.22 4.96 14.14
C GLY A 50 -9.54 3.84 13.36
N CYS A 51 -8.22 3.91 13.16
CA CYS A 51 -7.44 2.80 12.64
C CYS A 51 -6.68 2.10 13.76
N TRP A 52 -6.55 0.77 13.66
CA TRP A 52 -5.78 -0.04 14.60
C TRP A 52 -4.30 -0.05 14.19
N PHE A 53 -3.41 0.30 15.12
CA PHE A 53 -1.97 0.31 14.91
C PHE A 53 -1.24 -0.57 15.90
N SER A 54 -0.22 -1.31 15.44
CA SER A 54 0.68 -2.05 16.32
C SER A 54 1.70 -1.11 16.98
N ALA A 55 2.01 -1.36 18.27
CA ALA A 55 3.09 -0.69 19.00
C ALA A 55 4.44 -1.43 18.98
N ALA A 56 4.55 -2.53 18.22
CA ALA A 56 5.81 -3.25 18.06
C ALA A 56 6.87 -2.41 17.30
N PRO A 57 8.17 -2.77 17.28
CA PRO A 57 9.31 -1.83 17.20
C PRO A 57 9.44 -0.99 15.91
N ALA A 58 8.65 -1.28 14.88
CA ALA A 58 8.55 -0.47 13.66
C ALA A 58 7.49 0.65 13.72
N GLY A 59 6.87 0.87 14.89
CA GLY A 59 6.19 2.11 15.25
C GLY A 59 5.23 2.67 14.21
N GLY A 60 4.25 1.89 13.73
CA GLY A 60 3.27 2.39 12.76
C GLY A 60 2.52 3.63 13.27
N LEU A 61 2.09 3.60 14.54
CA LEU A 61 1.47 4.75 15.20
C LEU A 61 2.46 5.93 15.36
N LYS A 62 3.71 5.59 15.69
CA LYS A 62 4.83 6.54 15.83
C LYS A 62 5.03 7.36 14.55
N ALA A 63 5.14 6.64 13.43
CA ALA A 63 5.34 7.20 12.11
C ALA A 63 4.14 8.04 11.65
N VAL A 64 2.90 7.57 11.88
CA VAL A 64 1.68 8.30 11.51
C VAL A 64 1.59 9.63 12.25
N ILE A 65 1.78 9.64 13.57
CA ILE A 65 1.72 10.87 14.37
C ILE A 65 2.83 11.83 13.96
N SER A 66 4.04 11.33 13.73
CA SER A 66 5.16 12.13 13.26
C SER A 66 4.86 12.77 11.89
N PHE A 67 4.36 11.99 10.94
CA PHE A 67 3.98 12.48 9.62
C PHE A 67 2.90 13.56 9.71
N GLN A 68 1.85 13.35 10.52
CA GLN A 68 0.78 14.34 10.72
C GLN A 68 1.28 15.66 11.32
N ARG A 69 2.30 15.63 12.18
CA ARG A 69 2.85 16.83 12.83
C ARG A 69 3.86 17.58 11.96
N HIS A 70 4.66 16.85 11.19
CA HIS A 70 5.89 17.40 10.60
C HIS A 70 5.87 17.44 9.07
N PHE A 71 5.01 16.67 8.40
CA PHE A 71 4.99 16.65 6.94
C PHE A 71 4.30 17.90 6.39
N GLN A 72 5.00 18.62 5.51
CA GLN A 72 4.47 19.76 4.76
C GLN A 72 4.42 19.38 3.28
N ALA A 73 3.22 19.22 2.74
CA ALA A 73 3.04 18.92 1.32
C ALA A 73 3.45 20.14 0.47
N LEU A 74 4.40 19.96 -0.45
CA LEU A 74 4.88 21.01 -1.37
C LEU A 74 3.91 21.34 -2.51
N ILE A 75 2.80 20.60 -2.63
CA ILE A 75 1.70 20.89 -3.54
C ILE A 75 0.44 20.92 -2.66
N PRO A 76 -0.46 21.92 -2.78
CA PRO A 76 -1.68 21.95 -1.99
C PRO A 76 -2.63 20.85 -2.48
N MET A 77 -2.42 19.63 -1.96
CA MET A 77 -3.49 18.66 -1.83
C MET A 77 -4.49 19.29 -0.87
N LEU A 78 -5.71 19.48 -1.37
CA LEU A 78 -6.83 20.04 -0.63
C LEU A 78 -6.87 19.41 0.77
N SER A 79 -6.78 20.22 1.83
CA SER A 79 -7.01 19.78 3.20
C SER A 79 -8.49 19.47 3.40
N SER A 80 -9.03 18.46 2.71
CA SER A 80 -10.31 17.91 3.12
C SER A 80 -10.06 17.14 4.41
N PRO A 81 -10.68 17.49 5.54
CA PRO A 81 -10.63 16.65 6.72
C PRO A 81 -11.22 15.30 6.32
N LEU A 82 -10.45 14.21 6.46
CA LEU A 82 -11.02 12.87 6.39
C LEU A 82 -12.18 12.86 7.41
N PRO A 83 -13.45 12.70 6.97
CA PRO A 83 -14.57 12.63 7.88
C PRO A 83 -14.24 11.54 8.89
N LYS A 84 -14.42 11.83 10.19
CA LYS A 84 -14.13 10.93 11.31
C LYS A 84 -14.61 9.52 10.95
N MET A 85 -13.68 8.72 10.44
CA MET A 85 -13.97 7.41 9.90
C MET A 85 -14.48 6.62 11.11
N ARG A 86 -15.59 5.90 10.98
CA ARG A 86 -16.07 4.96 12.01
C ARG A 86 -16.27 3.54 11.48
N HIS A 87 -16.07 3.34 10.16
CA HIS A 87 -16.07 2.05 9.45
C HIS A 87 -15.09 2.16 8.27
N TYR A 88 -13.98 1.40 8.29
CA TYR A 88 -12.68 2.02 7.99
C TYR A 88 -11.97 1.62 6.68
N LEU A 89 -12.28 0.50 6.03
CA LEU A 89 -11.59 0.12 4.79
C LEU A 89 -12.47 0.28 3.56
N ALA A 90 -13.74 -0.13 3.64
CA ALA A 90 -14.66 -0.02 2.53
C ALA A 90 -15.00 1.43 2.18
N GLN A 91 -15.42 2.23 3.17
CA GLN A 91 -15.74 3.64 2.96
C GLN A 91 -14.51 4.46 2.52
N GLY A 92 -13.32 4.11 3.00
CA GLY A 92 -12.06 4.74 2.56
C GLY A 92 -11.75 4.41 1.10
N LEU A 93 -11.92 3.15 0.70
CA LEU A 93 -11.69 2.71 -0.67
C LEU A 93 -12.72 3.28 -1.64
N ASP A 94 -13.99 3.34 -1.23
CA ASP A 94 -15.08 3.97 -1.96
C ASP A 94 -14.85 5.46 -2.15
N PHE A 95 -14.39 6.14 -1.09
CA PHE A 95 -14.03 7.54 -1.16
C PHE A 95 -12.86 7.77 -2.12
N LEU A 96 -11.80 6.95 -2.06
CA LEU A 96 -10.67 7.06 -2.98
C LEU A 96 -11.08 6.78 -4.42
N HIS A 97 -11.91 5.77 -4.65
CA HIS A 97 -12.44 5.46 -5.98
C HIS A 97 -13.29 6.62 -6.52
N LEU A 98 -14.20 7.16 -5.71
CA LEU A 98 -15.02 8.32 -6.09
C LEU A 98 -14.17 9.58 -6.31
N ALA A 99 -13.24 9.87 -5.41
CA ALA A 99 -12.34 11.01 -5.52
C ALA A 99 -11.44 10.92 -6.76
N SER A 100 -11.03 9.72 -7.16
CA SER A 100 -10.28 9.50 -8.40
C SER A 100 -11.15 9.78 -9.63
N ARG A 101 -12.42 9.37 -9.62
CA ARG A 101 -13.36 9.68 -10.69
C ARG A 101 -13.66 11.17 -10.81
N ASP A 102 -13.82 11.85 -9.68
CA ASP A 102 -14.17 13.27 -9.63
C ASP A 102 -12.95 14.18 -9.85
N ASN A 103 -11.73 13.70 -9.57
CA ASN A 103 -10.46 14.40 -9.78
C ASN A 103 -9.38 13.48 -10.39
N PRO A 104 -9.55 13.05 -11.65
CA PRO A 104 -8.65 12.09 -12.29
C PRO A 104 -7.23 12.62 -12.51
N MET A 105 -7.03 13.94 -12.42
CA MET A 105 -5.73 14.60 -12.51
C MET A 105 -4.97 14.67 -11.17
N LYS A 106 -5.63 14.32 -10.04
CA LYS A 106 -5.02 14.36 -8.70
C LYS A 106 -4.87 12.97 -8.08
N LEU A 107 -5.73 12.03 -8.44
CA LEU A 107 -5.72 10.69 -7.87
C LEU A 107 -5.91 9.65 -8.97
N LEU A 108 -4.91 8.77 -9.11
CA LEU A 108 -4.98 7.59 -9.96
C LEU A 108 -5.29 6.37 -9.11
N PHE A 109 -6.36 5.66 -9.47
CA PHE A 109 -6.74 4.42 -8.82
C PHE A 109 -6.31 3.22 -9.70
N LEU A 110 -5.49 2.32 -9.14
CA LEU A 110 -4.99 1.11 -9.82
C LEU A 110 -5.35 -0.13 -8.99
N ARG A 111 -5.69 -1.24 -9.68
CA ARG A 111 -5.93 -2.54 -9.05
C ARG A 111 -4.79 -3.50 -9.35
N TYR A 112 -4.41 -4.30 -8.38
CA TYR A 112 -3.36 -5.31 -8.55
C TYR A 112 -3.73 -6.35 -9.60
N GLU A 113 -5.01 -6.75 -9.65
CA GLU A 113 -5.53 -7.70 -10.63
C GLU A 113 -5.41 -7.16 -12.06
N ASP A 114 -5.71 -5.87 -12.27
CA ASP A 114 -5.57 -5.24 -13.59
C ASP A 114 -4.09 -5.10 -13.99
N LEU A 115 -3.20 -4.79 -13.04
CA LEU A 115 -1.75 -4.79 -13.25
C LEU A 115 -1.24 -6.17 -13.66
N LYS A 116 -1.80 -7.24 -13.10
CA LYS A 116 -1.45 -8.62 -13.47
C LYS A 116 -2.07 -9.05 -14.80
N GLU A 117 -3.24 -8.52 -15.15
CA GLU A 117 -3.95 -8.84 -16.40
C GLU A 117 -3.32 -8.14 -17.61
N ASP A 118 -3.04 -6.84 -17.52
CA ASP A 118 -2.42 -6.05 -18.59
C ASP A 118 -1.54 -4.91 -18.04
N ILE A 119 -0.30 -5.27 -17.68
CA ILE A 119 0.68 -4.30 -17.18
C ILE A 119 1.01 -3.19 -18.19
N VAL A 120 0.96 -3.46 -19.50
CA VAL A 120 1.35 -2.47 -20.52
C VAL A 120 0.34 -1.32 -20.53
N SER A 121 -0.95 -1.64 -20.56
CA SER A 121 -2.00 -0.61 -20.49
C SER A 121 -1.95 0.17 -19.18
N GLN A 122 -1.69 -0.50 -18.04
CA GLN A 122 -1.58 0.17 -16.75
C GLN A 122 -0.37 1.12 -16.67
N VAL A 123 0.78 0.74 -17.24
CA VAL A 123 1.98 1.59 -17.32
C VAL A 123 1.71 2.83 -18.18
N LYS A 124 1.02 2.69 -19.32
CA LYS A 124 0.60 3.84 -20.14
C LYS A 124 -0.33 4.78 -19.37
N GLN A 125 -1.30 4.22 -18.65
CA GLN A 125 -2.22 5.00 -17.81
C GLN A 125 -1.48 5.78 -16.72
N LEU A 126 -0.49 5.16 -16.07
CA LEU A 126 0.36 5.83 -15.08
C LEU A 126 1.18 6.96 -15.71
N ALA A 127 1.77 6.73 -16.89
CA ALA A 127 2.56 7.73 -17.60
C ALA A 127 1.71 8.97 -17.99
N MET A 128 0.49 8.74 -18.50
CA MET A 128 -0.48 9.82 -18.76
C MET A 128 -0.82 10.61 -17.49
N PHE A 129 -1.06 9.92 -16.37
CA PHE A 129 -1.39 10.56 -15.09
C PHE A 129 -0.22 11.40 -14.54
N LEU A 130 1.02 10.93 -14.70
CA LEU A 130 2.22 11.67 -14.30
C LEU A 130 2.57 12.84 -15.23
N GLY A 131 1.79 13.06 -16.30
CA GLY A 131 2.02 14.13 -17.27
C GLY A 131 3.17 13.84 -18.24
N VAL A 132 3.57 12.59 -18.39
CA VAL A 132 4.65 12.12 -19.27
C VAL A 132 4.16 10.97 -20.17
N PRO A 133 3.13 11.19 -21.01
CA PRO A 133 2.61 10.15 -21.89
C PRO A 133 3.68 9.67 -22.88
N PHE A 134 3.64 8.38 -23.22
CA PHE A 134 4.50 7.83 -24.26
C PHE A 134 4.11 8.38 -25.64
N THR A 135 5.11 8.54 -26.50
CA THR A 135 4.93 8.87 -27.91
C THR A 135 4.58 7.64 -28.74
N GLU A 136 3.98 7.82 -29.92
CA GLU A 136 3.67 6.69 -30.83
C GLU A 136 4.92 5.86 -31.16
N GLU A 137 6.08 6.51 -31.34
CA GLU A 137 7.36 5.84 -31.58
C GLU A 137 7.76 4.90 -30.42
N GLU A 138 7.66 5.39 -29.18
CA GLU A 138 7.96 4.60 -27.97
C GLU A 138 7.00 3.43 -27.76
N GLU A 139 5.80 3.50 -28.34
CA GLU A 139 4.79 2.45 -28.27
C GLU A 139 4.90 1.40 -29.39
N GLU A 140 5.18 1.82 -30.62
CA GLU A 140 5.11 0.99 -31.83
C GLU A 140 6.38 0.17 -32.10
N GLU A 141 7.52 0.53 -31.49
CA GLU A 141 8.74 -0.26 -31.59
C GLU A 141 8.52 -1.73 -31.16
N LYS A 142 9.13 -2.68 -31.89
CA LYS A 142 8.96 -4.13 -31.62
C LYS A 142 9.31 -4.51 -30.18
N GLN A 143 10.26 -3.78 -29.57
CA GLN A 143 10.63 -3.81 -28.16
C GLN A 143 10.41 -2.42 -27.53
N GLY A 144 9.26 -1.80 -27.82
CA GLY A 144 8.98 -0.43 -27.39
C GLY A 144 9.16 -0.22 -25.89
N VAL A 145 9.51 1.01 -25.53
CA VAL A 145 9.93 1.44 -24.19
C VAL A 145 8.96 0.95 -23.11
N VAL A 146 7.66 0.98 -23.40
CA VAL A 146 6.61 0.53 -22.47
C VAL A 146 6.74 -0.95 -22.11
N LYS A 147 7.06 -1.81 -23.09
CA LYS A 147 7.23 -3.26 -22.88
C LYS A 147 8.49 -3.55 -22.08
N GLU A 148 9.56 -2.77 -22.30
CA GLU A 148 10.80 -2.93 -21.51
C GLU A 148 10.59 -2.49 -20.06
N ILE A 149 9.89 -1.38 -19.82
CA ILE A 149 9.49 -0.96 -18.46
C ILE A 149 8.66 -2.06 -17.78
N ALA A 150 7.63 -2.58 -18.46
CA ALA A 150 6.81 -3.66 -17.94
C ALA A 150 7.62 -4.90 -17.58
N LYS A 151 8.64 -5.23 -18.38
CA LYS A 151 9.54 -6.37 -18.17
C LYS A 151 10.45 -6.16 -16.95
N ILE A 152 11.14 -5.03 -16.83
CA ILE A 152 12.05 -4.78 -15.69
C ILE A 152 11.29 -4.57 -14.37
N CYS A 153 10.03 -4.12 -14.44
CA CYS A 153 9.14 -4.02 -13.29
C CYS A 153 8.33 -5.31 -13.02
N SER A 154 8.52 -6.36 -13.82
CA SER A 154 7.77 -7.61 -13.65
C SER A 154 8.17 -8.33 -12.36
N PHE A 155 7.21 -9.07 -11.79
CA PHE A 155 7.45 -9.85 -10.59
C PHE A 155 8.62 -10.82 -10.74
N ASP A 156 8.68 -11.53 -11.86
CA ASP A 156 9.74 -12.51 -12.13
C ASP A 156 11.10 -11.81 -12.22
N TYR A 157 11.21 -10.72 -12.97
CA TYR A 157 12.47 -9.98 -13.07
C TYR A 157 12.94 -9.47 -11.69
N LEU A 158 12.06 -8.79 -10.95
CA LEU A 158 12.40 -8.22 -9.65
C LEU A 158 12.75 -9.31 -8.61
N LYS A 159 12.05 -10.45 -8.61
CA LYS A 159 12.33 -11.58 -7.73
C LYS A 159 13.70 -12.21 -7.98
N GLU A 160 14.19 -12.18 -9.22
CA GLU A 160 15.49 -12.75 -9.58
C GLU A 160 16.68 -11.84 -9.23
N LEU A 161 16.46 -10.54 -8.95
CA LEU A 161 17.52 -9.61 -8.60
C LEU A 161 18.22 -10.01 -7.29
N GLU A 162 19.55 -9.97 -7.29
CA GLU A 162 20.36 -10.39 -6.13
C GLU A 162 19.98 -9.64 -4.84
N VAL A 163 19.72 -8.33 -4.95
CA VAL A 163 19.30 -7.48 -3.83
C VAL A 163 17.99 -7.94 -3.17
N ASN A 164 17.12 -8.62 -3.92
CA ASN A 164 15.82 -9.12 -3.44
C ASN A 164 15.89 -10.59 -2.98
N ARG A 165 16.98 -11.28 -3.28
CA ARG A 165 17.20 -12.69 -2.89
C ARG A 165 18.07 -12.85 -1.65
N LYS A 166 19.02 -11.93 -1.46
CA LYS A 166 20.02 -12.01 -0.40
C LYS A 166 19.88 -10.82 0.52
N GLY A 167 20.14 -11.07 1.81
CA GLY A 167 20.09 -10.04 2.84
C GLY A 167 18.85 -10.15 3.73
N ILE A 168 18.85 -9.31 4.74
CA ILE A 168 17.79 -9.19 5.73
C ILE A 168 17.48 -7.71 5.85
N ASP A 169 16.20 -7.38 5.85
CA ASP A 169 15.72 -6.05 6.16
C ASP A 169 16.09 -5.74 7.62
N GLU A 170 17.01 -4.81 7.83
CA GLU A 170 17.51 -4.48 9.16
C GLU A 170 16.41 -3.91 10.08
N ALA A 171 15.37 -3.28 9.52
CA ALA A 171 14.29 -2.69 10.29
C ALA A 171 13.30 -3.75 10.82
N PHE A 172 13.09 -4.84 10.06
CA PHE A 172 12.08 -5.84 10.38
C PHE A 172 12.63 -7.25 10.64
N GLY A 173 13.91 -7.49 10.38
CA GLY A 173 14.52 -8.82 10.46
C GLY A 173 14.00 -9.80 9.42
N ILE A 174 13.39 -9.30 8.33
CA ILE A 174 12.75 -10.13 7.30
C ILE A 174 13.77 -10.43 6.20
N PRO A 175 14.05 -11.72 5.89
CA PRO A 175 14.84 -12.09 4.72
C PRO A 175 14.25 -11.48 3.44
N HIS A 176 15.08 -10.89 2.59
CA HIS A 176 14.58 -10.17 1.40
C HIS A 176 13.72 -11.05 0.49
N GLU A 177 14.07 -12.33 0.36
CA GLU A 177 13.32 -13.29 -0.46
C GLU A 177 11.84 -13.45 -0.03
N ASN A 178 11.51 -13.16 1.23
CA ASN A 178 10.15 -13.26 1.74
C ASN A 178 9.22 -12.16 1.20
N TYR A 179 9.76 -11.03 0.71
CA TYR A 179 8.96 -10.00 0.04
C TYR A 179 8.41 -10.48 -1.32
N PHE A 180 9.08 -11.44 -1.97
CA PHE A 180 8.71 -11.97 -3.29
C PHE A 180 8.18 -13.41 -3.24
N ARG A 181 7.03 -13.60 -2.56
CA ARG A 181 6.43 -14.92 -2.34
C ARG A 181 5.94 -15.61 -3.63
N LYS A 182 4.72 -15.31 -4.09
CA LYS A 182 4.10 -15.90 -5.31
C LYS A 182 3.74 -14.87 -6.39
N GLY A 183 3.25 -13.70 -6.01
CA GLY A 183 2.86 -12.67 -6.98
C GLY A 183 1.67 -13.07 -7.87
N GLU A 184 0.73 -13.85 -7.32
CA GLU A 184 -0.39 -14.45 -8.04
C GLU A 184 -1.74 -13.95 -7.52
N VAL A 185 -2.70 -13.81 -8.43
CA VAL A 185 -4.10 -13.50 -8.10
C VAL A 185 -4.83 -14.80 -7.76
N GLY A 186 -5.59 -14.80 -6.66
CA GLY A 186 -6.45 -15.92 -6.29
C GLY A 186 -5.82 -16.97 -5.36
N ASP A 187 -4.57 -16.78 -4.94
CA ASP A 187 -3.86 -17.74 -4.07
C ASP A 187 -4.55 -17.94 -2.69
N TRP A 188 -5.43 -17.02 -2.28
CA TRP A 188 -6.27 -17.17 -1.08
C TRP A 188 -7.12 -18.45 -1.09
N ARG A 189 -7.48 -18.98 -2.27
CA ARG A 189 -8.24 -20.24 -2.41
C ARG A 189 -7.48 -21.46 -1.85
N ASN A 190 -6.15 -21.38 -1.77
CA ASN A 190 -5.32 -22.44 -1.23
C ASN A 190 -5.28 -22.46 0.30
N TYR A 191 -5.79 -21.41 0.96
CA TYR A 191 -5.70 -21.23 2.41
C TYR A 191 -7.06 -21.05 3.09
N LEU A 192 -8.04 -20.47 2.40
CA LEU A 192 -9.35 -20.16 2.98
C LEU A 192 -10.37 -21.25 2.67
N THR A 193 -11.18 -21.61 3.67
CA THR A 193 -12.28 -22.56 3.48
C THR A 193 -13.44 -21.89 2.75
N PRO A 194 -14.29 -22.66 2.02
CA PRO A 194 -15.46 -22.12 1.33
C PRO A 194 -16.39 -21.30 2.25
N THR A 195 -16.51 -21.69 3.52
CA THR A 195 -17.30 -20.95 4.53
C THR A 195 -16.73 -19.56 4.80
N ILE A 196 -15.41 -19.44 4.99
CA ILE A 196 -14.75 -18.15 5.21
C ILE A 196 -14.86 -17.29 3.95
N ILE A 197 -14.71 -17.90 2.78
CA ILE A 197 -14.83 -17.21 1.49
C ILE A 197 -16.24 -16.62 1.33
N GLY A 198 -17.29 -17.41 1.55
CA GLY A 198 -18.67 -16.93 1.47
C GLY A 198 -18.99 -15.82 2.49
N TYR A 199 -18.40 -15.90 3.69
CA TYR A 199 -18.51 -14.83 4.68
C TYR A 199 -17.84 -13.54 4.20
N LEU A 200 -16.63 -13.61 3.65
CA LEU A 200 -15.92 -12.45 3.10
C LEU A 200 -16.66 -11.86 1.89
N GLU A 201 -17.18 -12.70 0.98
CA GLU A 201 -18.01 -12.25 -0.14
C GLU A 201 -19.22 -11.44 0.33
N LYS A 202 -19.92 -11.95 1.35
CA LYS A 202 -21.06 -11.25 1.95
C LYS A 202 -20.66 -9.91 2.56
N LEU A 203 -19.60 -9.89 3.37
CA LEU A 203 -19.10 -8.65 3.98
C LEU A 203 -18.71 -7.62 2.92
N MET A 204 -17.99 -8.04 1.88
CA MET A 204 -17.60 -7.15 0.79
C MET A 204 -18.82 -6.61 0.04
N GLN A 205 -19.85 -7.44 -0.19
CA GLN A 205 -21.06 -6.99 -0.84
C GLN A 205 -21.87 -6.01 0.02
N GLU A 206 -21.94 -6.24 1.33
CA GLU A 206 -22.63 -5.35 2.27
C GLU A 206 -21.94 -3.98 2.36
N GLU A 207 -20.60 -3.97 2.38
CA GLU A 207 -19.82 -2.75 2.58
C GLU A 207 -19.50 -1.99 1.28
N LEU A 208 -19.26 -2.69 0.17
CA LEU A 208 -18.81 -2.11 -1.11
C LEU A 208 -19.83 -2.23 -2.24
N GLY A 209 -20.91 -3.00 -2.06
CA GLY A 209 -21.83 -3.34 -3.16
C GLY A 209 -22.48 -2.14 -3.86
N ASN A 210 -22.59 -1.00 -3.16
CA ASN A 210 -23.20 0.23 -3.68
C ASN A 210 -22.19 1.27 -4.18
N SER A 211 -20.89 1.03 -4.05
CA SER A 211 -19.87 2.03 -4.39
C SER A 211 -19.44 2.04 -5.85
N GLY A 212 -20.01 1.12 -6.65
CA GLY A 212 -19.56 0.86 -8.02
C GLY A 212 -18.19 0.16 -8.07
N PHE A 213 -17.64 -0.23 -6.92
CA PHE A 213 -16.38 -0.94 -6.80
C PHE A 213 -16.63 -2.42 -6.53
N ALA A 214 -16.34 -3.27 -7.52
CA ALA A 214 -16.55 -4.71 -7.43
C ALA A 214 -15.22 -5.47 -7.51
N PHE A 215 -15.01 -6.37 -6.56
CA PHE A 215 -13.92 -7.35 -6.61
C PHE A 215 -14.35 -8.63 -7.32
N LYS A 216 -13.45 -9.23 -8.09
CA LYS A 216 -13.63 -10.57 -8.68
C LYS A 216 -13.36 -11.65 -7.63
N LEU A 217 -14.06 -11.63 -6.48
CA LEU A 217 -14.06 -12.75 -5.54
C LEU A 217 -15.21 -13.68 -5.95
N SER A 218 -14.87 -14.90 -6.40
CA SER A 218 -15.88 -15.89 -6.79
C SER A 218 -15.59 -17.22 -6.11
N SER A 219 -16.55 -17.65 -5.30
CA SER A 219 -16.70 -18.97 -4.69
C SER A 219 -17.13 -20.05 -5.68
N LYS A 220 -17.53 -19.66 -6.91
CA LYS A 220 -17.88 -20.63 -7.95
C LYS A 220 -16.61 -21.26 -8.50
N THR A 221 -16.40 -22.50 -8.08
CA THR A 221 -15.41 -23.42 -8.63
C THR A 221 -15.80 -23.77 -10.07
N SER A 222 -15.17 -23.13 -11.06
CA SER A 222 -14.92 -23.83 -12.30
C SER A 222 -13.80 -24.81 -12.00
N LYS A 223 -14.17 -26.08 -11.77
CA LYS A 223 -13.22 -27.18 -11.85
C LYS A 223 -12.62 -27.13 -13.27
N VAL A 224 -11.30 -26.94 -13.35
CA VAL A 224 -10.51 -27.36 -14.51
C VAL A 224 -9.84 -28.67 -14.11
#